data_AF-A0A7V8TS55-F1
#
_entry.id   AF-A0A7V8TS55-F1
#
_cell.length_a   1.000
_cell.length_b   1.000
_cell.length_c   1.000
_cell.angle_alpha   90.00
_cell.angle_beta   90.00
_cell.angle_gamma   90.00
#
_symmetry.space_group_name_H-M   'P 1'
#
loop_
_entity.id
_entity.type
_entity.pdbx_description
1 polymer ?
#
loop_
_entity_poly.entity_id
_entity_poly.type
_entity_poly.pdbx_seq_one_letter_code
_entity_poly.pdbx_strand_id
1 'polypeptide(L)'
;MAARHNRHWLLGGAMVAAVTMGVVAVAAKAQTTLQTPALTAWSDTNALTVDPDSPETGRTYLYPDTATRDMDQSGAADGTGSRAYIHWDIDSGLGEPPGVQSVTNDYDFPRRNCIMASGTDATSLARKTCSDPQGSAKRFWLTITEADQPVDVVFETGQADIVYDEGIDPTAEGFEVGRIYRVIQKLANHTGERIQGFRMELGFGTGDDFTPASFADDDVAFELRPSIPRSFFGEAGDIVIDPGHGGGQECTVCHSGNQQLLREAREVWLPGEYATFSPKMFDVEDGGRFVGVPGFFDEQIAGLVPPQEVADGDKSQYIASGDTVDPATGIIGPTTANYFDIPANQGAGAGLSGNIFGYLLPDGRGAPGIYEDDDGDPATEGDLVAWWDGSDWRWGNERNFAVVPDSQLAVWARRPLSEDEVLEPPRYEVGPIDDVSALNVDTFIYIGEDFDPEAHPTRTVRYEVTSIASGTVAGTEMPPWSLDGNEPTELTAENYPRSGDDEDFFEEVLGCTYSPGAPFDPLLPGLLAGAIGLLAWRRTRTGPSNG
;
A
#
# COMPACT_ATOMS: atom_id res chain seq x y z
N MET A 1 -48.97 81.23 0.02
CA MET A 1 -48.38 81.29 -1.33
C MET A 1 -47.88 79.88 -1.63
N ALA A 2 -48.70 79.00 -2.19
CA ALA A 2 -48.82 78.72 -3.64
C ALA A 2 -47.46 78.25 -4.21
N ALA A 3 -47.24 77.07 -4.77
CA ALA A 3 -48.05 76.08 -5.51
C ALA A 3 -47.16 74.79 -5.66
N ARG A 4 -47.52 73.59 -6.11
CA ARG A 4 -48.71 72.94 -6.66
C ARG A 4 -48.43 71.41 -6.66
N HIS A 5 -49.51 70.64 -6.69
CA HIS A 5 -49.62 69.18 -6.77
C HIS A 5 -48.89 68.47 -7.93
N ASN A 6 -48.54 67.19 -7.74
CA ASN A 6 -49.27 66.09 -8.42
C ASN A 6 -49.06 64.71 -7.78
N ARG A 7 -50.19 64.05 -7.52
CA ARG A 7 -50.33 62.63 -7.20
C ARG A 7 -50.29 61.81 -8.49
N HIS A 8 -49.68 60.63 -8.48
CA HIS A 8 -50.16 59.52 -9.29
C HIS A 8 -50.19 58.23 -8.47
N TRP A 9 -51.38 57.63 -8.48
CA TRP A 9 -51.70 56.30 -7.99
C TRP A 9 -51.14 55.25 -8.96
N LEU A 10 -50.49 54.21 -8.44
CA LEU A 10 -50.26 52.95 -9.14
C LEU A 10 -50.85 51.83 -8.29
N LEU A 11 -52.00 51.32 -8.74
CA LEU A 11 -52.60 50.06 -8.34
C LEU A 11 -51.77 48.93 -8.98
N GLY A 12 -50.86 48.32 -8.22
CA GLY A 12 -50.21 47.07 -8.58
C GLY A 12 -50.93 45.91 -7.89
N GLY A 13 -51.71 45.15 -8.65
CA GLY A 13 -52.35 43.93 -8.17
C GLY A 13 -51.31 42.84 -7.92
N ALA A 14 -51.24 42.34 -6.69
CA ALA A 14 -50.49 41.14 -6.35
C ALA A 14 -51.28 39.91 -6.83
N MET A 15 -50.85 39.27 -7.92
CA MET A 15 -51.20 37.87 -8.18
C MET A 15 -50.33 37.00 -7.26
N VAL A 16 -50.92 36.46 -6.20
CA VAL A 16 -50.35 35.35 -5.45
C VAL A 16 -50.60 34.08 -6.27
N ALA A 17 -49.61 33.65 -7.04
CA ALA A 17 -49.60 32.30 -7.61
C ALA A 17 -49.29 31.33 -6.46
N ALA A 18 -50.32 30.63 -5.99
CA ALA A 18 -50.15 29.51 -5.07
C ALA A 18 -49.50 28.35 -5.83
N VAL A 19 -48.16 28.29 -5.82
CA VAL A 19 -47.41 27.09 -6.20
C VAL A 19 -47.65 26.08 -5.10
N THR A 20 -48.58 25.16 -5.34
CA THR A 20 -48.72 23.94 -4.54
C THR A 20 -47.49 23.08 -4.85
N MET A 21 -46.44 23.22 -4.03
CA MET A 21 -45.37 22.22 -3.97
C MET A 21 -46.01 20.93 -3.46
N GLY A 22 -46.44 20.07 -4.38
CA GLY A 22 -46.76 18.70 -4.06
C GLY A 22 -45.48 18.06 -3.52
N VAL A 23 -45.39 17.92 -2.21
CA VAL A 23 -44.38 17.06 -1.58
C VAL A 23 -44.75 15.65 -2.02
N VAL A 24 -44.10 15.17 -3.08
CA VAL A 24 -44.10 13.75 -3.39
C VAL A 24 -43.33 13.11 -2.25
N ALA A 25 -44.06 12.55 -1.28
CA ALA A 25 -43.45 11.67 -0.29
C ALA A 25 -42.94 10.45 -1.06
N VAL A 26 -41.65 10.47 -1.39
CA VAL A 26 -40.95 9.26 -1.81
C VAL A 26 -40.96 8.38 -0.57
N ALA A 27 -41.75 7.31 -0.58
CA ALA A 27 -41.69 6.32 0.47
C ALA A 27 -40.27 5.78 0.50
N ALA A 28 -39.54 6.06 1.58
CA ALA A 28 -38.26 5.41 1.82
C ALA A 28 -38.53 3.90 1.82
N LYS A 29 -37.96 3.21 0.83
CA LYS A 29 -38.07 1.77 0.76
C LYS A 29 -37.22 1.16 1.88
N ALA A 30 -37.70 0.06 2.45
CA ALA A 30 -37.11 -0.52 3.66
C ALA A 30 -35.75 -1.14 3.34
N GLN A 31 -34.71 -0.73 4.07
CA GLN A 31 -33.43 -1.44 4.15
C GLN A 31 -33.60 -2.64 5.09
N THR A 32 -32.87 -3.72 4.81
CA THR A 32 -32.80 -4.88 5.71
C THR A 32 -31.55 -4.76 6.55
N THR A 33 -31.68 -4.93 7.87
CA THR A 33 -30.53 -4.96 8.79
C THR A 33 -30.41 -6.35 9.38
N LEU A 34 -29.21 -6.92 9.33
CA LEU A 34 -28.91 -8.23 9.89
C LEU A 34 -27.71 -8.11 10.84
N GLN A 35 -27.87 -8.58 12.07
CA GLN A 35 -26.79 -8.63 13.04
C GLN A 35 -25.92 -9.85 12.71
N THR A 36 -24.61 -9.63 12.55
CA THR A 36 -23.65 -10.68 12.17
C THR A 36 -22.39 -10.58 13.02
N PRO A 37 -21.65 -11.68 13.19
CA PRO A 37 -20.42 -11.63 13.96
C PRO A 37 -19.38 -10.73 13.29
N ALA A 38 -18.55 -10.08 14.12
CA ALA A 38 -17.61 -9.05 13.69
C ALA A 38 -16.37 -8.99 14.59
N LEU A 39 -15.28 -8.46 14.04
CA LEU A 39 -14.17 -7.96 14.85
C LEU A 39 -14.54 -6.59 15.43
N THR A 40 -14.30 -6.42 16.73
CA THR A 40 -14.73 -5.22 17.46
C THR A 40 -13.57 -4.38 17.94
N ALA A 41 -12.43 -4.99 18.27
CA ALA A 41 -11.23 -4.29 18.72
C ALA A 41 -9.97 -5.15 18.58
N TRP A 42 -8.82 -4.51 18.75
CA TRP A 42 -7.57 -5.16 19.13
C TRP A 42 -7.66 -5.75 20.53
N SER A 43 -7.05 -6.91 20.77
CA SER A 43 -6.91 -7.52 22.10
C SER A 43 -5.52 -7.31 22.67
N ASP A 44 -5.41 -6.91 23.93
CA ASP A 44 -4.13 -6.79 24.63
C ASP A 44 -3.68 -8.10 25.30
N THR A 45 -4.40 -9.21 25.09
CA THR A 45 -4.20 -10.52 25.76
C THR A 45 -2.75 -10.99 25.81
N ASN A 46 -1.98 -10.78 24.74
CA ASN A 46 -0.55 -11.08 24.66
C ASN A 46 0.26 -9.88 24.12
N ALA A 47 -0.24 -8.66 24.28
CA ALA A 47 0.40 -7.46 23.77
C ALA A 47 0.63 -6.40 24.86
N LEU A 48 1.75 -5.68 24.78
CA LEU A 48 2.07 -4.57 25.68
C LEU A 48 2.53 -3.34 24.88
N THR A 49 1.79 -2.25 24.99
CA THR A 49 2.20 -0.94 24.49
C THR A 49 3.16 -0.28 25.48
N VAL A 50 4.38 -0.03 25.02
CA VAL A 50 5.46 0.60 25.78
C VAL A 50 5.70 1.99 25.22
N ASP A 51 5.82 2.97 26.10
CA ASP A 51 6.06 4.38 25.77
C ASP A 51 5.02 4.96 24.77
N PRO A 52 3.70 4.88 25.10
CA PRO A 52 2.61 5.28 24.21
C PRO A 52 2.65 6.75 23.77
N ASP A 53 3.36 7.60 24.52
CA ASP A 53 3.44 9.04 24.28
C ASP A 53 4.63 9.42 23.38
N SER A 54 5.52 8.47 23.08
CA SER A 54 6.69 8.69 22.25
C SER A 54 6.51 8.08 20.85
N PRO A 55 6.44 8.89 19.79
CA PRO A 55 6.36 8.36 18.44
C PRO A 55 7.62 7.58 18.04
N GLU A 56 8.81 8.07 18.43
CA GLU A 56 10.09 7.46 18.05
C GLU A 56 10.33 6.10 18.71
N THR A 57 10.06 6.01 20.01
CA THR A 57 10.38 4.84 20.85
C THR A 57 9.19 3.97 21.18
N GLY A 58 7.99 4.46 20.90
CA GLY A 58 6.75 3.78 21.20
C GLY A 58 6.53 2.52 20.37
N ARG A 59 6.32 1.38 21.03
CA ARG A 59 6.10 0.07 20.38
C ARG A 59 5.04 -0.74 21.11
N THR A 60 4.23 -1.48 20.35
CA THR A 60 3.35 -2.51 20.92
C THR A 60 4.00 -3.87 20.71
N TYR A 61 4.58 -4.42 21.76
CA TYR A 61 5.25 -5.71 21.73
C TYR A 61 4.25 -6.86 21.79
N LEU A 62 4.54 -7.93 21.04
CA LEU A 62 3.73 -9.15 20.95
C LEU A 62 4.48 -10.31 21.60
N TYR A 63 3.87 -10.92 22.61
CA TYR A 63 4.46 -11.98 23.42
C TYR A 63 3.87 -13.34 23.04
N PRO A 64 4.60 -14.45 23.28
CA PRO A 64 4.06 -15.79 23.04
C PRO A 64 2.79 -16.08 23.84
N ASP A 65 2.68 -15.52 25.05
CA ASP A 65 1.56 -15.74 25.95
C ASP A 65 1.38 -14.56 26.93
N THR A 66 0.24 -14.58 27.62
CA THR A 66 -0.15 -13.59 28.65
C THR A 66 0.85 -13.56 29.82
N ALA A 67 1.40 -14.70 30.22
CA ALA A 67 2.30 -14.78 31.37
C ALA A 67 3.64 -14.07 31.09
N THR A 68 4.16 -14.21 29.88
CA THR A 68 5.39 -13.56 29.42
C THR A 68 5.21 -12.05 29.31
N ARG A 69 4.09 -11.61 28.74
CA ARG A 69 3.68 -10.19 28.74
C ARG A 69 3.63 -9.63 30.16
N ASP A 70 2.97 -10.31 31.09
CA ASP A 70 2.81 -9.84 32.48
C ASP A 70 4.15 -9.74 33.22
N MET A 71 5.08 -10.65 32.93
CA MET A 71 6.44 -10.58 33.49
C MET A 71 7.15 -9.30 33.04
N ASP A 72 7.12 -8.98 31.75
CA ASP A 72 7.76 -7.75 31.24
C ASP A 72 7.05 -6.48 31.75
N GLN A 73 5.71 -6.46 31.73
CA GLN A 73 4.92 -5.35 32.27
C GLN A 73 5.22 -5.06 33.74
N SER A 74 5.47 -6.09 34.55
CA SER A 74 5.86 -5.95 35.95
C SER A 74 7.34 -5.59 36.16
N GLY A 75 8.15 -5.72 35.10
CA GLY A 75 9.59 -5.51 35.05
C GLY A 75 9.97 -4.16 34.45
N ALA A 76 10.72 -4.20 33.34
CA ALA A 76 11.20 -3.00 32.65
C ALA A 76 10.17 -2.42 31.69
N ALA A 77 9.21 -3.25 31.22
CA ALA A 77 8.28 -2.93 30.15
C ALA A 77 9.05 -2.41 28.93
N ASP A 78 10.02 -3.20 28.46
CA ASP A 78 10.92 -2.84 27.36
C ASP A 78 10.83 -3.79 26.17
N GLY A 79 9.86 -4.71 26.18
CA GLY A 79 9.68 -5.73 25.15
C GLY A 79 10.44 -7.02 25.42
N THR A 80 11.08 -7.17 26.58
CA THR A 80 11.82 -8.40 26.92
C THR A 80 10.93 -9.64 26.83
N GLY A 81 11.30 -10.58 25.96
CA GLY A 81 10.57 -11.84 25.75
C GLY A 81 9.45 -11.76 24.70
N SER A 82 9.29 -10.62 24.03
CA SER A 82 8.44 -10.49 22.85
C SER A 82 9.09 -11.13 21.61
N ARG A 83 8.26 -11.51 20.63
CA ARG A 83 8.69 -12.12 19.35
C ARG A 83 8.51 -11.21 18.14
N ALA A 84 7.79 -10.13 18.35
CA ALA A 84 7.49 -9.13 17.36
C ALA A 84 7.04 -7.85 18.04
N TYR A 85 6.97 -6.77 17.26
CA TYR A 85 6.32 -5.54 17.69
C TYR A 85 5.59 -4.87 16.53
N ILE A 86 4.68 -3.97 16.89
CA ILE A 86 4.02 -3.04 15.98
C ILE A 86 4.53 -1.63 16.27
N HIS A 87 5.00 -0.97 15.22
CA HIS A 87 5.28 0.47 15.25
C HIS A 87 3.99 1.22 14.86
N TRP A 88 3.57 2.19 15.68
CA TRP A 88 2.36 2.95 15.37
C TRP A 88 2.65 4.23 14.61
N ASP A 89 3.70 4.97 14.99
CA ASP A 89 3.97 6.26 14.36
C ASP A 89 4.79 6.13 13.09
N ILE A 90 4.10 5.84 12.00
CA ILE A 90 4.71 5.67 10.69
C ILE A 90 4.65 7.01 9.96
N ASP A 91 5.82 7.60 9.69
CA ASP A 91 6.25 8.67 8.75
C ASP A 91 5.42 9.97 8.72
N SER A 92 4.26 9.99 9.33
CA SER A 92 3.25 11.04 9.23
C SER A 92 2.98 11.71 10.58
N GLY A 93 3.46 11.16 11.69
CA GLY A 93 3.16 11.68 13.03
C GLY A 93 1.72 11.40 13.50
N LEU A 94 0.98 10.55 12.76
CA LEU A 94 -0.46 10.35 12.91
C LEU A 94 -0.84 8.96 13.39
N GLY A 95 0.16 8.15 13.73
CA GLY A 95 -0.06 6.87 14.38
C GLY A 95 -0.54 7.03 15.81
N GLU A 96 -1.46 6.18 16.24
CA GLU A 96 -1.87 6.12 17.66
C GLU A 96 -1.66 4.71 18.20
N PRO A 97 -1.28 4.55 19.48
CA PRO A 97 -1.25 3.23 20.12
C PRO A 97 -2.66 2.60 20.12
N PRO A 98 -2.77 1.27 19.96
CA PRO A 98 -1.70 0.27 19.98
C PRO A 98 -0.99 0.06 18.62
N GLY A 99 -1.28 0.87 17.61
CA GLY A 99 -0.72 0.78 16.26
C GLY A 99 -1.55 -0.06 15.28
N VAL A 100 -2.65 -0.64 15.73
CA VAL A 100 -3.53 -1.49 14.95
C VAL A 100 -4.97 -1.36 15.43
N GLN A 101 -5.92 -1.43 14.49
CA GLN A 101 -7.35 -1.39 14.75
C GLN A 101 -8.11 -2.27 13.75
N SER A 102 -9.26 -2.79 14.19
CA SER A 102 -10.29 -3.35 13.32
C SER A 102 -11.36 -2.30 13.04
N VAL A 103 -11.61 -2.01 11.77
CA VAL A 103 -12.67 -1.12 11.33
C VAL A 103 -13.77 -1.94 10.69
N THR A 104 -14.99 -1.81 11.23
CA THR A 104 -16.18 -2.54 10.81
C THR A 104 -17.21 -1.54 10.30
N ASN A 105 -17.84 -1.82 9.16
CA ASN A 105 -18.85 -0.97 8.50
C ASN A 105 -18.34 0.41 8.01
N ASP A 106 -17.14 0.48 7.45
CA ASP A 106 -16.72 1.61 6.64
C ASP A 106 -17.40 1.57 5.27
N TYR A 107 -18.56 2.23 5.16
CA TYR A 107 -19.37 2.19 3.95
C TYR A 107 -18.72 2.90 2.74
N ASP A 108 -17.69 3.72 2.93
CA ASP A 108 -16.98 4.31 1.80
C ASP A 108 -15.87 3.39 1.27
N PHE A 109 -15.57 2.30 1.99
CA PHE A 109 -14.61 1.29 1.58
C PHE A 109 -15.29 0.11 0.87
N PRO A 110 -14.83 -0.31 -0.33
CA PRO A 110 -15.51 -1.35 -1.11
C PRO A 110 -15.72 -2.71 -0.43
N ARG A 111 -14.88 -3.08 0.55
CA ARG A 111 -15.02 -4.34 1.31
C ARG A 111 -15.69 -4.14 2.67
N ARG A 112 -16.06 -2.90 3.02
CA ARG A 112 -16.69 -2.45 4.27
C ARG A 112 -15.90 -2.66 5.56
N ASN A 113 -14.96 -3.60 5.60
CA ASN A 113 -14.20 -3.92 6.81
C ASN A 113 -12.71 -4.08 6.50
N CYS A 114 -11.87 -3.68 7.45
CA CYS A 114 -10.44 -3.88 7.37
C CYS A 114 -9.79 -4.01 8.76
N ILE A 115 -8.60 -4.60 8.78
CA ILE A 115 -7.64 -4.47 9.87
C ILE A 115 -6.52 -3.59 9.34
N MET A 116 -6.18 -2.52 10.05
CA MET A 116 -5.27 -1.48 9.57
C MET A 116 -4.55 -0.80 10.74
N ALA A 117 -3.61 0.08 10.43
CA ALA A 117 -2.97 0.94 11.42
C ALA A 117 -4.00 1.82 12.15
N SER A 118 -3.84 1.99 13.47
CA SER A 118 -4.59 2.98 14.25
C SER A 118 -3.98 4.37 14.13
N GLY A 119 -4.82 5.39 14.24
CA GLY A 119 -4.36 6.76 14.12
C GLY A 119 -5.47 7.74 13.76
N THR A 120 -5.07 8.97 13.46
CA THR A 120 -5.95 10.03 12.94
C THR A 120 -5.58 10.43 11.52
N ASP A 121 -6.57 10.88 10.75
CA ASP A 121 -6.35 11.45 9.42
C ASP A 121 -5.73 12.86 9.56
N ALA A 122 -4.70 13.14 8.75
CA ALA A 122 -3.91 14.37 8.80
C ALA A 122 -4.76 15.63 8.63
N THR A 123 -5.81 15.51 7.81
CA THR A 123 -6.59 16.65 7.33
C THR A 123 -7.77 16.95 8.26
N SER A 124 -8.47 15.91 8.68
CA SER A 124 -9.72 16.01 9.45
C SER A 124 -9.53 15.83 10.95
N LEU A 125 -8.40 15.24 11.37
CA LEU A 125 -8.17 14.74 12.74
C LEU A 125 -9.23 13.73 13.20
N ALA A 126 -10.01 13.18 12.26
CA ALA A 126 -10.90 12.06 12.52
C ALA A 126 -10.07 10.79 12.64
N ARG A 127 -10.63 9.76 13.30
CA ARG A 127 -10.00 8.44 13.32
C ARG A 127 -9.84 7.92 11.89
N LYS A 128 -8.66 7.39 11.56
CA LYS A 128 -8.39 6.75 10.27
C LYS A 128 -9.40 5.63 9.99
N THR A 129 -9.83 5.52 8.74
CA THR A 129 -10.76 4.50 8.27
C THR A 129 -10.18 3.72 7.10
N CYS A 130 -10.86 2.64 6.68
CA CYS A 130 -10.43 1.86 5.52
C CYS A 130 -10.48 2.69 4.22
N SER A 131 -11.26 3.77 4.17
CA SER A 131 -11.55 4.61 3.00
C SER A 131 -10.70 5.88 2.82
N ASP A 132 -9.92 6.34 3.82
CA ASP A 132 -8.88 7.37 3.58
C ASP A 132 -7.98 7.08 2.34
N PRO A 133 -7.31 8.08 1.76
CA PRO A 133 -6.56 7.90 0.52
C PRO A 133 -5.30 7.04 0.68
N GLN A 134 -4.70 6.65 -0.47
CA GLN A 134 -3.35 6.11 -0.52
C GLN A 134 -2.36 7.10 0.11
N GLY A 135 -1.32 6.59 0.78
CA GLY A 135 -0.35 7.41 1.49
C GLY A 135 -0.77 7.84 2.90
N SER A 136 -1.98 7.53 3.38
CA SER A 136 -2.41 7.91 4.74
C SER A 136 -1.86 7.04 5.89
N ALA A 137 -0.77 6.30 5.63
CA ALA A 137 -0.14 5.36 6.58
C ALA A 137 -1.15 4.37 7.21
N LYS A 138 -1.92 3.67 6.37
CA LYS A 138 -2.91 2.65 6.82
C LYS A 138 -2.33 1.28 7.06
N ARG A 139 -1.16 0.99 6.50
CA ARG A 139 -0.50 -0.30 6.69
C ARG A 139 0.14 -0.27 8.06
N PHE A 140 -0.28 -1.15 8.97
CA PHE A 140 0.49 -1.35 10.20
C PHE A 140 1.73 -2.18 9.86
N TRP A 141 2.82 -1.93 10.55
CA TRP A 141 4.06 -2.69 10.38
C TRP A 141 4.14 -3.75 11.46
N LEU A 142 4.08 -5.02 11.06
CA LEU A 142 4.37 -6.15 11.92
C LEU A 142 5.84 -6.50 11.76
N THR A 143 6.64 -6.12 12.75
CA THR A 143 8.07 -6.39 12.76
C THR A 143 8.36 -7.66 13.55
N ILE A 144 8.88 -8.70 12.87
CA ILE A 144 9.18 -9.99 13.49
C ILE A 144 10.65 -10.03 13.90
N THR A 145 10.92 -10.35 15.16
CA THR A 145 12.28 -10.34 15.75
C THR A 145 12.84 -11.73 15.99
N GLU A 146 12.01 -12.77 15.92
CA GLU A 146 12.43 -14.17 16.04
C GLU A 146 11.86 -14.98 14.88
N ALA A 147 12.73 -15.58 14.07
CA ALA A 147 12.31 -16.51 13.01
C ALA A 147 11.97 -17.89 13.59
N ASP A 148 11.20 -18.68 12.83
CA ASP A 148 10.81 -20.06 13.19
C ASP A 148 10.07 -20.15 14.54
N GLN A 149 9.43 -19.06 14.95
CA GLN A 149 8.59 -18.96 16.14
C GLN A 149 7.25 -18.33 15.78
N PRO A 150 6.12 -18.82 16.35
CA PRO A 150 4.83 -18.22 16.09
C PRO A 150 4.69 -16.85 16.78
N VAL A 151 4.08 -15.91 16.06
CA VAL A 151 3.65 -14.58 16.51
C VAL A 151 2.14 -14.52 16.41
N ASP A 152 1.47 -14.34 17.55
CA ASP A 152 0.01 -14.32 17.62
C ASP A 152 -0.52 -12.89 17.73
N VAL A 153 -1.39 -12.52 16.81
CA VAL A 153 -2.06 -11.21 16.72
C VAL A 153 -3.54 -11.41 17.03
N VAL A 154 -4.02 -10.82 18.12
CA VAL A 154 -5.34 -11.18 18.70
C VAL A 154 -6.33 -10.03 18.57
N PHE A 155 -7.56 -10.35 18.13
CA PHE A 155 -8.67 -9.42 17.97
C PHE A 155 -9.86 -9.86 18.81
N GLU A 156 -10.55 -8.91 19.41
CA GLU A 156 -11.82 -9.13 20.09
C GLU A 156 -12.93 -9.34 19.05
N THR A 157 -13.83 -10.28 19.34
CA THR A 157 -14.99 -10.57 18.50
C THR A 157 -16.28 -10.06 19.16
N GLY A 158 -17.34 -9.99 18.37
CA GLY A 158 -18.64 -9.53 18.84
C GLY A 158 -19.64 -9.56 17.70
N GLN A 159 -20.63 -8.67 17.78
CA GLN A 159 -21.72 -8.59 16.82
C GLN A 159 -21.81 -7.16 16.27
N ALA A 160 -22.11 -7.04 14.98
CA ALA A 160 -22.39 -5.76 14.33
C ALA A 160 -23.44 -5.91 13.23
N ASP A 161 -24.21 -4.86 13.01
CA ASP A 161 -25.23 -4.81 11.96
C ASP A 161 -24.59 -4.69 10.57
N ILE A 162 -25.12 -5.43 9.59
CA ILE A 162 -24.94 -5.16 8.15
C ILE A 162 -26.24 -4.53 7.66
N VAL A 163 -26.14 -3.39 6.99
CA VAL A 163 -27.28 -2.74 6.32
C VAL A 163 -27.25 -3.11 4.85
N TYR A 164 -28.29 -3.79 4.40
CA TYR A 164 -28.48 -4.17 3.00
C TYR A 164 -29.36 -3.15 2.29
N ASP A 165 -28.92 -2.77 1.10
CA ASP A 165 -29.68 -1.96 0.16
C ASP A 165 -31.03 -2.60 -0.18
N GLU A 166 -31.95 -1.75 -0.64
CA GLU A 166 -33.27 -2.20 -1.03
C GLU A 166 -33.21 -3.27 -2.13
N GLY A 167 -34.00 -4.34 -1.95
CA GLY A 167 -34.15 -5.42 -2.93
C GLY A 167 -33.20 -6.58 -2.69
N ILE A 168 -32.29 -6.47 -1.72
CA ILE A 168 -31.49 -7.59 -1.23
C ILE A 168 -32.22 -8.23 -0.06
N ASP A 169 -32.51 -9.51 -0.19
CA ASP A 169 -33.03 -10.35 0.88
C ASP A 169 -31.89 -11.24 1.39
N PRO A 170 -31.17 -10.83 2.45
CA PRO A 170 -30.09 -11.64 3.02
C PRO A 170 -30.60 -12.91 3.70
N THR A 171 -31.92 -13.11 3.82
CA THR A 171 -32.53 -14.31 4.41
C THR A 171 -32.95 -15.33 3.35
N ALA A 172 -32.75 -15.03 2.07
CA ALA A 172 -33.04 -15.94 0.98
C ALA A 172 -32.14 -17.19 1.05
N GLU A 173 -32.72 -18.36 0.73
CA GLU A 173 -31.97 -19.63 0.73
C GLU A 173 -30.77 -19.55 -0.23
N GLY A 174 -29.59 -19.91 0.29
CA GLY A 174 -28.33 -19.87 -0.47
C GLY A 174 -27.67 -18.49 -0.56
N PHE A 175 -28.20 -17.48 0.12
CA PHE A 175 -27.51 -16.20 0.28
C PHE A 175 -26.39 -16.34 1.32
N GLU A 176 -25.15 -16.06 0.92
CA GLU A 176 -24.02 -16.06 1.86
C GLU A 176 -24.05 -14.76 2.69
N VAL A 177 -24.07 -14.91 4.01
CA VAL A 177 -23.98 -13.82 4.96
C VAL A 177 -22.64 -13.91 5.69
N GLY A 178 -22.01 -12.77 5.93
CA GLY A 178 -20.77 -12.71 6.70
C GLY A 178 -20.06 -11.38 6.50
N ARG A 179 -18.82 -11.32 6.98
CA ARG A 179 -17.93 -10.18 6.84
C ARG A 179 -16.60 -10.62 6.27
N ILE A 180 -16.04 -9.78 5.41
CA ILE A 180 -14.66 -9.93 4.94
C ILE A 180 -13.87 -8.72 5.43
N TYR A 181 -12.78 -8.98 6.15
CA TYR A 181 -11.81 -8.00 6.59
C TYR A 181 -10.58 -8.08 5.70
N ARG A 182 -10.26 -7.00 4.99
CA ARG A 182 -8.93 -6.86 4.36
C ARG A 182 -7.91 -6.51 5.43
N VAL A 183 -6.86 -7.32 5.59
CA VAL A 183 -5.72 -7.03 6.45
C VAL A 183 -4.72 -6.21 5.66
N ILE A 184 -4.55 -4.94 6.04
CA ILE A 184 -3.70 -3.97 5.36
C ILE A 184 -2.41 -3.83 6.19
N GLN A 185 -1.35 -4.55 5.81
CA GLN A 185 -0.13 -4.66 6.62
C GLN A 185 1.16 -4.62 5.79
N LYS A 186 2.26 -4.27 6.46
CA LYS A 186 3.63 -4.61 6.06
C LYS A 186 4.20 -5.61 7.07
N LEU A 187 4.90 -6.65 6.60
CA LEU A 187 5.66 -7.58 7.42
C LEU A 187 7.14 -7.25 7.26
N ALA A 188 7.81 -6.86 8.34
CA ALA A 188 9.22 -6.47 8.34
C ALA A 188 10.08 -7.54 9.04
N ASN A 189 11.23 -7.87 8.44
CA ASN A 189 12.12 -8.91 8.93
C ASN A 189 13.21 -8.34 9.84
N HIS A 190 13.03 -8.35 11.17
CA HIS A 190 14.07 -7.96 12.13
C HIS A 190 14.68 -9.17 12.85
N THR A 191 14.60 -10.35 12.26
CA THR A 191 15.10 -11.59 12.86
C THR A 191 16.63 -11.68 12.86
N GLY A 192 17.29 -10.84 12.05
CA GLY A 192 18.72 -10.93 11.75
C GLY A 192 19.08 -12.05 10.76
N GLU A 193 18.10 -12.85 10.36
CA GLU A 193 18.21 -13.96 9.43
C GLU A 193 17.50 -13.64 8.10
N ARG A 194 17.79 -14.41 7.06
CA ARG A 194 17.04 -14.32 5.80
C ARG A 194 15.79 -15.17 5.92
N ILE A 195 14.70 -14.69 5.34
CA ILE A 195 13.40 -15.40 5.36
C ILE A 195 13.07 -15.91 3.97
N GLN A 196 12.82 -17.22 3.86
CA GLN A 196 12.44 -17.85 2.58
C GLN A 196 10.92 -17.89 2.36
N GLY A 197 10.14 -17.76 3.43
CA GLY A 197 8.70 -17.97 3.40
C GLY A 197 8.04 -17.52 4.68
N PHE A 198 6.72 -17.35 4.64
CA PHE A 198 5.92 -17.20 5.84
C PHE A 198 4.59 -17.94 5.74
N ARG A 199 3.98 -18.18 6.89
CA ARG A 199 2.69 -18.81 7.08
C ARG A 199 1.81 -17.91 7.91
N MET A 200 0.55 -17.79 7.51
CA MET A 200 -0.52 -17.21 8.30
C MET A 200 -1.57 -18.28 8.59
N GLU A 201 -2.06 -18.35 9.82
CA GLU A 201 -3.03 -19.33 10.25
C GLU A 201 -4.07 -18.70 11.18
N LEU A 202 -5.34 -19.05 11.00
CA LEU A 202 -6.41 -18.54 11.85
C LEU A 202 -6.76 -19.53 12.94
N GLY A 203 -6.99 -19.03 14.15
CA GLY A 203 -7.33 -19.87 15.29
C GLY A 203 -7.78 -19.08 16.51
N PHE A 204 -7.67 -19.72 17.67
CA PHE A 204 -8.05 -19.18 18.97
C PHE A 204 -6.92 -19.40 19.98
N GLY A 205 -6.79 -18.53 20.99
CA GLY A 205 -5.72 -18.62 21.98
C GLY A 205 -4.36 -18.15 21.44
N THR A 206 -3.32 -18.28 22.25
CA THR A 206 -1.96 -17.83 21.94
C THR A 206 -0.93 -18.87 22.40
N GLY A 207 0.27 -18.81 21.84
CA GLY A 207 1.40 -19.67 22.20
C GLY A 207 1.07 -21.15 22.07
N ASP A 208 1.35 -21.92 23.13
CA ASP A 208 1.08 -23.35 23.17
C ASP A 208 -0.42 -23.68 23.29
N ASP A 209 -1.26 -22.72 23.71
CA ASP A 209 -2.71 -22.87 23.84
C ASP A 209 -3.46 -22.56 22.53
N PHE A 210 -2.75 -22.17 21.47
CA PHE A 210 -3.36 -21.89 20.18
C PHE A 210 -4.02 -23.13 19.58
N THR A 211 -5.26 -22.96 19.17
CA THR A 211 -6.06 -23.98 18.50
C THR A 211 -6.42 -23.48 17.09
N PRO A 212 -5.93 -24.15 16.02
CA PRO A 212 -6.33 -23.84 14.65
C PRO A 212 -7.84 -23.97 14.47
N ALA A 213 -8.43 -23.04 13.71
CA ALA A 213 -9.86 -23.03 13.46
C ALA A 213 -10.21 -23.58 12.08
N SER A 214 -11.32 -24.30 11.96
CA SER A 214 -11.77 -24.89 10.71
C SER A 214 -12.96 -24.10 10.16
N PHE A 215 -13.05 -23.95 8.84
CA PHE A 215 -14.22 -23.31 8.24
C PHE A 215 -15.51 -24.10 8.51
N ALA A 216 -15.43 -25.43 8.57
CA ALA A 216 -16.58 -26.30 8.75
C ALA A 216 -17.17 -26.25 10.17
N ASP A 217 -16.33 -26.02 11.18
CA ASP A 217 -16.75 -26.03 12.59
C ASP A 217 -16.89 -24.62 13.17
N ASP A 218 -16.05 -23.68 12.70
CA ASP A 218 -15.94 -22.34 13.29
C ASP A 218 -16.42 -21.22 12.35
N ASP A 219 -16.78 -21.51 11.09
CA ASP A 219 -17.27 -20.51 10.11
C ASP A 219 -16.35 -19.28 9.92
N VAL A 220 -15.03 -19.49 10.09
CA VAL A 220 -14.00 -18.47 9.87
C VAL A 220 -12.86 -19.05 9.05
N ALA A 221 -12.41 -18.30 8.04
CA ALA A 221 -11.36 -18.72 7.13
C ALA A 221 -10.69 -17.51 6.48
N PHE A 222 -9.54 -17.71 5.84
CA PHE A 222 -9.08 -16.84 4.78
C PHE A 222 -9.98 -17.01 3.55
N GLU A 223 -10.39 -15.89 2.97
CA GLU A 223 -11.13 -15.81 1.72
C GLU A 223 -10.17 -15.84 0.54
N LEU A 224 -10.29 -16.87 -0.31
CA LEU A 224 -9.43 -17.07 -1.48
C LEU A 224 -10.17 -16.89 -2.81
N ARG A 225 -11.48 -16.61 -2.80
CA ARG A 225 -12.19 -16.27 -4.04
C ARG A 225 -11.64 -14.97 -4.61
N PRO A 226 -11.29 -14.89 -5.91
CA PRO A 226 -10.80 -13.64 -6.48
C PRO A 226 -11.79 -12.48 -6.34
N SER A 227 -13.09 -12.78 -6.35
CA SER A 227 -14.15 -11.76 -6.24
C SER A 227 -15.41 -12.28 -5.56
N ILE A 228 -16.16 -11.36 -4.95
CA ILE A 228 -17.38 -11.59 -4.18
C ILE A 228 -18.50 -10.67 -4.68
N PRO A 229 -19.74 -11.16 -4.84
CA PRO A 229 -20.86 -10.30 -5.25
C PRO A 229 -21.05 -9.09 -4.34
N ARG A 230 -21.38 -7.94 -4.92
CA ARG A 230 -21.67 -6.70 -4.15
C ARG A 230 -22.79 -6.86 -3.12
N SER A 231 -23.75 -7.73 -3.39
CA SER A 231 -24.86 -8.02 -2.47
C SER A 231 -24.38 -8.55 -1.13
N PHE A 232 -23.26 -9.30 -1.10
CA PHE A 232 -22.63 -9.74 0.16
C PHE A 232 -22.30 -8.55 1.07
N PHE A 233 -21.82 -7.45 0.50
CA PHE A 233 -21.43 -6.21 1.20
C PHE A 233 -22.61 -5.25 1.44
N GLY A 234 -23.85 -5.73 1.27
CA GLY A 234 -25.05 -4.93 1.42
C GLY A 234 -25.33 -3.98 0.26
N GLU A 235 -24.60 -4.08 -0.85
CA GLU A 235 -24.76 -3.17 -2.00
C GLU A 235 -25.64 -3.76 -3.10
N ALA A 236 -26.61 -2.99 -3.58
CA ALA A 236 -27.36 -3.37 -4.77
C ALA A 236 -26.42 -3.36 -5.99
N GLY A 237 -26.18 -4.53 -6.56
CA GLY A 237 -25.66 -4.66 -7.92
C GLY A 237 -26.81 -4.65 -8.93
N ASP A 238 -26.55 -4.25 -10.17
CA ASP A 238 -27.41 -4.64 -11.29
C ASP A 238 -27.30 -6.17 -11.41
N ILE A 239 -28.08 -6.92 -10.64
CA ILE A 239 -28.08 -8.37 -10.68
C ILE A 239 -28.62 -8.81 -12.05
N VAL A 240 -27.73 -9.14 -12.99
CA VAL A 240 -28.10 -9.92 -14.17
C VAL A 240 -27.93 -11.39 -13.82
N ILE A 241 -28.93 -11.97 -13.16
CA ILE A 241 -29.06 -13.43 -13.13
C ILE A 241 -29.29 -13.85 -14.57
N ASP A 242 -28.28 -14.40 -15.24
CA ASP A 242 -28.52 -15.25 -16.41
C ASP A 242 -29.14 -16.55 -15.89
N PRO A 243 -30.45 -16.80 -16.08
CA PRO A 243 -31.11 -17.99 -15.52
C PRO A 243 -30.69 -19.29 -16.22
N GLY A 244 -29.76 -19.22 -17.19
CA GLY A 244 -29.32 -20.34 -18.01
C GLY A 244 -28.11 -21.13 -17.50
N HIS A 245 -27.32 -20.61 -16.55
CA HIS A 245 -26.06 -21.25 -16.14
C HIS A 245 -26.16 -21.87 -14.74
N GLY A 246 -26.83 -23.01 -14.67
CA GLY A 246 -26.91 -23.82 -13.46
C GLY A 246 -25.58 -24.52 -13.15
N GLY A 247 -25.12 -24.36 -11.91
CA GLY A 247 -24.26 -25.32 -11.20
C GLY A 247 -22.80 -25.39 -11.64
N GLY A 248 -21.92 -24.77 -10.86
CA GLY A 248 -20.55 -25.26 -10.68
C GLY A 248 -19.52 -24.89 -11.74
N GLN A 249 -19.60 -23.70 -12.34
CA GLN A 249 -18.44 -23.15 -13.05
C GLN A 249 -17.77 -22.09 -12.19
N GLU A 250 -16.48 -22.34 -11.92
CA GLU A 250 -15.49 -21.34 -11.53
C GLU A 250 -15.79 -20.02 -12.22
N CYS A 251 -15.54 -18.90 -11.55
CA CYS A 251 -15.51 -17.60 -12.20
C CYS A 251 -14.27 -17.52 -13.10
N THR A 252 -14.24 -18.31 -14.19
CA THR A 252 -13.24 -18.25 -15.27
C THR A 252 -13.28 -16.88 -15.98
N VAL A 253 -14.28 -16.04 -15.66
CA VAL A 253 -14.59 -14.78 -16.35
C VAL A 253 -13.88 -13.57 -15.74
N CYS A 254 -13.25 -13.66 -14.56
CA CYS A 254 -12.40 -12.59 -14.04
C CYS A 254 -11.10 -12.40 -14.85
N HIS A 255 -10.67 -13.41 -15.61
CA HIS A 255 -9.45 -13.35 -16.43
C HIS A 255 -9.68 -12.79 -17.85
N SER A 256 -10.92 -12.51 -18.27
CA SER A 256 -11.23 -12.20 -19.68
C SER A 256 -11.42 -10.72 -20.00
N GLY A 257 -10.99 -9.78 -19.15
CA GLY A 257 -11.01 -8.34 -19.44
C GLY A 257 -12.41 -7.74 -19.68
N ASN A 258 -13.48 -8.41 -19.24
CA ASN A 258 -14.85 -7.95 -19.47
C ASN A 258 -15.28 -7.00 -18.34
N GLN A 259 -15.04 -5.69 -18.54
CA GLN A 259 -15.31 -4.62 -17.56
C GLN A 259 -16.75 -4.56 -17.03
N GLN A 260 -17.71 -5.25 -17.67
CA GLN A 260 -19.09 -5.26 -17.23
C GLN A 260 -19.30 -6.06 -15.93
N LEU A 261 -18.52 -7.12 -15.67
CA LEU A 261 -18.65 -7.94 -14.45
C LEU A 261 -17.93 -7.35 -13.22
N LEU A 262 -16.91 -6.50 -13.42
CA LEU A 262 -16.28 -5.72 -12.35
C LEU A 262 -17.24 -4.68 -11.73
N ARG A 263 -18.40 -4.42 -12.37
CA ARG A 263 -19.45 -3.58 -11.81
C ARG A 263 -20.33 -4.31 -10.79
N GLU A 264 -20.27 -5.64 -10.71
CA GLU A 264 -21.21 -6.45 -9.91
C GLU A 264 -20.52 -7.22 -8.77
N ALA A 265 -19.20 -7.38 -8.83
CA ALA A 265 -18.40 -8.01 -7.78
C ALA A 265 -17.32 -7.07 -7.22
N ARG A 266 -16.82 -7.38 -6.02
CA ARG A 266 -15.67 -6.75 -5.38
C ARG A 266 -14.53 -7.75 -5.37
N GLU A 267 -13.35 -7.30 -5.75
CA GLU A 267 -12.13 -8.12 -5.69
C GLU A 267 -11.68 -8.28 -4.23
N VAL A 268 -11.44 -9.52 -3.81
CA VAL A 268 -11.04 -9.86 -2.45
C VAL A 268 -9.87 -10.84 -2.38
N TRP A 269 -9.30 -11.31 -3.50
CA TRP A 269 -8.09 -12.11 -3.44
C TRP A 269 -7.30 -12.00 -4.73
N LEU A 270 -6.01 -11.70 -4.61
CA LEU A 270 -5.07 -11.63 -5.70
C LEU A 270 -3.83 -12.44 -5.32
N PRO A 271 -3.70 -13.70 -5.75
CA PRO A 271 -2.60 -14.55 -5.32
C PRO A 271 -1.23 -14.01 -5.76
N GLY A 272 -1.16 -13.28 -6.88
CA GLY A 272 0.05 -12.59 -7.34
C GLY A 272 0.43 -11.36 -6.52
N GLU A 273 -0.46 -10.89 -5.63
CA GLU A 273 -0.25 -9.73 -4.77
C GLU A 273 -0.31 -10.08 -3.27
N TYR A 274 -0.29 -11.37 -2.94
CA TYR A 274 -0.41 -11.87 -1.57
C TYR A 274 0.66 -11.27 -0.64
N ALA A 275 1.92 -11.27 -1.07
CA ALA A 275 3.07 -10.83 -0.31
C ALA A 275 4.15 -10.27 -1.23
N THR A 276 4.05 -8.98 -1.56
CA THR A 276 4.94 -8.36 -2.55
C THR A 276 6.02 -7.52 -1.88
N PHE A 277 7.19 -7.45 -2.50
CA PHE A 277 8.11 -6.35 -2.23
C PHE A 277 7.46 -5.01 -2.65
N SER A 278 8.09 -3.89 -2.32
CA SER A 278 7.53 -2.56 -2.60
C SER A 278 7.14 -2.40 -4.07
N PRO A 279 5.89 -2.01 -4.38
CA PRO A 279 5.50 -1.82 -5.78
C PRO A 279 6.24 -0.64 -6.45
N LYS A 280 6.69 0.37 -5.70
CA LYS A 280 7.61 1.40 -6.25
C LYS A 280 8.93 0.80 -6.77
N MET A 281 9.30 -0.38 -6.28
CA MET A 281 10.51 -1.10 -6.68
C MET A 281 10.24 -2.20 -7.72
N PHE A 282 9.08 -2.84 -7.64
CA PHE A 282 8.72 -4.01 -8.44
C PHE A 282 7.23 -3.97 -8.80
N ASP A 283 6.89 -3.29 -9.90
CA ASP A 283 5.52 -3.23 -10.40
C ASP A 283 5.49 -2.90 -11.90
N VAL A 284 4.42 -3.32 -12.56
CA VAL A 284 4.15 -2.97 -13.97
C VAL A 284 3.64 -1.52 -14.01
N GLU A 285 4.01 -0.77 -15.05
CA GLU A 285 3.58 0.64 -15.24
C GLU A 285 2.04 0.81 -15.16
N ASP A 286 1.28 -0.24 -15.52
CA ASP A 286 -0.19 -0.26 -15.48
C ASP A 286 -0.76 -1.08 -14.29
N GLY A 287 0.02 -1.33 -13.23
CA GLY A 287 -0.24 -2.34 -12.18
C GLY A 287 -1.38 -2.02 -11.22
N GLY A 288 -2.10 -0.92 -11.45
CA GLY A 288 -3.24 -0.50 -10.63
C GLY A 288 -2.87 0.06 -9.26
N ARG A 289 -1.70 -0.30 -8.68
CA ARG A 289 -1.19 0.25 -7.41
C ARG A 289 -0.46 1.58 -7.59
N PHE A 290 0.33 1.71 -8.64
CA PHE A 290 0.97 2.96 -9.07
C PHE A 290 0.88 3.07 -10.60
N VAL A 291 -0.07 3.87 -11.10
CA VAL A 291 -0.29 4.01 -12.54
C VAL A 291 0.73 4.99 -13.12
N GLY A 292 1.47 4.55 -14.15
CA GLY A 292 2.36 5.38 -14.96
C GLY A 292 3.82 5.44 -14.49
N VAL A 293 4.22 4.63 -13.52
CA VAL A 293 5.62 4.56 -13.06
C VAL A 293 6.03 3.08 -12.93
N PRO A 294 6.97 2.58 -13.77
CA PRO A 294 7.51 1.23 -13.62
C PRO A 294 8.32 1.10 -12.32
N GLY A 295 8.39 -0.10 -11.76
CA GLY A 295 9.22 -0.38 -10.60
C GLY A 295 10.71 -0.10 -10.85
N PHE A 296 11.40 0.47 -9.87
CA PHE A 296 12.82 0.83 -9.98
C PHE A 296 13.75 -0.34 -10.33
N PHE A 297 13.54 -1.52 -9.71
CA PHE A 297 14.37 -2.72 -9.93
C PHE A 297 13.82 -3.64 -11.02
N ASP A 298 12.51 -3.68 -11.23
CA ASP A 298 11.88 -4.43 -12.32
C ASP A 298 10.47 -3.88 -12.60
N GLU A 299 10.04 -4.02 -13.84
CA GLU A 299 8.65 -3.78 -14.26
C GLU A 299 7.73 -4.95 -13.89
N GLN A 300 8.24 -6.05 -13.34
CA GLN A 300 7.45 -7.18 -12.87
C GLN A 300 7.28 -7.15 -11.36
N ILE A 301 6.09 -7.52 -10.90
CA ILE A 301 5.81 -7.74 -9.48
C ILE A 301 6.80 -8.76 -8.93
N ALA A 302 7.34 -8.46 -7.74
CA ALA A 302 8.20 -9.37 -7.02
C ALA A 302 7.66 -9.62 -5.61
N GLY A 303 7.95 -10.79 -5.05
CA GLY A 303 7.45 -11.15 -3.72
C GLY A 303 7.70 -12.59 -3.31
N LEU A 304 6.95 -13.04 -2.31
CA LEU A 304 6.78 -14.43 -1.93
C LEU A 304 5.44 -14.93 -2.50
N VAL A 305 5.34 -15.00 -3.83
CA VAL A 305 4.07 -15.18 -4.54
C VAL A 305 4.14 -16.22 -5.66
N PRO A 306 3.02 -16.92 -5.95
CA PRO A 306 1.82 -17.02 -5.12
C PRO A 306 2.07 -17.87 -3.86
N PRO A 307 1.14 -17.92 -2.88
CA PRO A 307 1.23 -18.92 -1.82
C PRO A 307 1.17 -20.33 -2.43
N GLN A 308 2.06 -21.22 -2.00
CA GLN A 308 2.13 -22.60 -2.50
C GLN A 308 1.23 -23.56 -1.71
N GLU A 309 0.87 -23.21 -0.47
CA GLU A 309 0.05 -24.05 0.39
C GLU A 309 -1.15 -23.28 0.93
N VAL A 310 -2.33 -23.81 0.65
CA VAL A 310 -3.61 -23.42 1.22
C VAL A 310 -4.38 -24.69 1.58
N ALA A 311 -5.29 -24.60 2.55
CA ALA A 311 -6.28 -25.66 2.71
C ALA A 311 -7.19 -25.70 1.47
N ASP A 312 -7.61 -26.89 1.05
CA ASP A 312 -8.34 -27.09 -0.21
C ASP A 312 -9.59 -26.20 -0.30
N GLY A 313 -9.71 -25.44 -1.40
CA GLY A 313 -10.91 -24.69 -1.78
C GLY A 313 -10.80 -23.18 -1.69
N ASP A 314 -11.96 -22.53 -1.69
CA ASP A 314 -12.15 -21.07 -1.70
C ASP A 314 -12.03 -20.42 -0.31
N LYS A 315 -12.01 -21.25 0.74
CA LYS A 315 -11.91 -20.87 2.15
C LYS A 315 -10.80 -21.69 2.77
N SER A 316 -9.82 -21.02 3.35
CA SER A 316 -8.64 -21.71 3.90
C SER A 316 -8.40 -21.38 5.37
N GLN A 317 -8.02 -22.38 6.16
CA GLN A 317 -7.56 -22.18 7.54
C GLN A 317 -6.21 -21.44 7.59
N TYR A 318 -5.33 -21.69 6.62
CA TYR A 318 -3.99 -21.14 6.57
C TYR A 318 -3.58 -20.74 5.16
N ILE A 319 -2.64 -19.82 5.04
CA ILE A 319 -1.97 -19.48 3.77
C ILE A 319 -0.48 -19.54 4.06
N ALA A 320 0.28 -20.31 3.29
CA ALA A 320 1.72 -20.36 3.42
C ALA A 320 2.43 -20.21 2.06
N SER A 321 3.59 -19.56 2.12
CA SER A 321 4.53 -19.47 1.01
C SER A 321 4.95 -20.85 0.51
N GLY A 322 5.06 -21.85 1.40
CA GLY A 322 5.58 -23.18 1.12
C GLY A 322 7.12 -23.22 1.00
N ASP A 323 7.68 -24.43 0.94
CA ASP A 323 9.12 -24.71 0.90
C ASP A 323 9.56 -25.44 -0.37
N THR A 324 8.73 -25.44 -1.41
CA THR A 324 9.02 -26.20 -2.64
C THR A 324 10.21 -25.60 -3.37
N VAL A 325 11.16 -26.45 -3.76
CA VAL A 325 12.30 -26.04 -4.57
C VAL A 325 11.89 -25.92 -6.03
N ASP A 326 12.09 -24.76 -6.64
CA ASP A 326 11.95 -24.59 -8.09
C ASP A 326 13.07 -25.36 -8.80
N PRO A 327 12.76 -26.38 -9.62
CA PRO A 327 13.78 -27.17 -10.30
C PRO A 327 14.54 -26.40 -11.39
N ALA A 328 14.01 -25.27 -11.88
CA ALA A 328 14.65 -24.46 -12.91
C ALA A 328 15.70 -23.50 -12.33
N THR A 329 15.40 -22.90 -11.19
CA THR A 329 16.23 -21.86 -10.55
C THR A 329 17.00 -22.37 -9.33
N GLY A 330 16.51 -23.43 -8.68
CA GLY A 330 17.02 -23.92 -7.40
C GLY A 330 16.59 -23.08 -6.19
N ILE A 331 15.74 -22.08 -6.39
CA ILE A 331 15.19 -21.24 -5.31
C ILE A 331 14.23 -22.08 -4.47
N ILE A 332 14.29 -21.92 -3.15
CA ILE A 332 13.42 -22.61 -2.19
C ILE A 332 12.23 -21.71 -1.84
N GLY A 333 11.01 -22.22 -1.95
CA GLY A 333 9.80 -21.42 -1.72
C GLY A 333 9.47 -20.50 -2.90
N PRO A 334 8.55 -19.53 -2.71
CA PRO A 334 7.96 -18.75 -3.79
C PRO A 334 8.63 -17.39 -3.99
N THR A 335 9.89 -17.21 -3.56
CA THR A 335 10.61 -15.95 -3.85
C THR A 335 10.76 -15.78 -5.35
N THR A 336 10.28 -14.66 -5.90
CA THR A 336 10.33 -14.40 -7.33
C THR A 336 11.77 -14.17 -7.82
N ALA A 337 12.10 -14.70 -9.00
CA ALA A 337 13.45 -14.69 -9.54
C ALA A 337 14.00 -13.27 -9.80
N ASN A 338 13.14 -12.33 -10.20
CA ASN A 338 13.52 -10.94 -10.49
C ASN A 338 13.97 -10.16 -9.24
N TYR A 339 13.45 -10.48 -8.05
CA TYR A 339 14.03 -9.98 -6.80
C TYR A 339 15.28 -10.76 -6.42
N PHE A 340 15.19 -12.10 -6.51
CA PHE A 340 16.24 -12.99 -6.04
C PHE A 340 17.59 -12.73 -6.71
N ASP A 341 17.62 -12.69 -8.05
CA ASP A 341 18.84 -12.56 -8.86
C ASP A 341 18.63 -11.55 -10.02
N ILE A 342 18.79 -10.26 -9.70
CA ILE A 342 18.70 -9.16 -10.67
C ILE A 342 19.54 -9.42 -11.94
N PRO A 343 20.86 -9.73 -11.86
CA PRO A 343 21.68 -9.90 -13.06
C PRO A 343 21.19 -11.00 -14.01
N ALA A 344 20.61 -12.09 -13.48
CA ALA A 344 20.13 -13.19 -14.29
C ALA A 344 18.79 -12.92 -14.98
N ASN A 345 17.97 -12.02 -14.44
CA ASN A 345 16.59 -11.82 -14.88
C ASN A 345 16.41 -10.51 -15.67
N GLN A 346 16.92 -9.38 -15.16
CA GLN A 346 16.72 -8.06 -15.77
C GLN A 346 18.00 -7.23 -15.92
N GLY A 347 19.09 -7.57 -15.22
CA GLY A 347 20.37 -6.84 -15.23
C GLY A 347 21.46 -7.44 -16.11
N ALA A 348 21.10 -8.17 -17.18
CA ALA A 348 22.06 -8.88 -18.01
C ALA A 348 23.10 -7.91 -18.63
N GLY A 349 24.39 -8.17 -18.35
CA GLY A 349 25.49 -7.33 -18.85
C GLY A 349 25.75 -6.05 -18.06
N ALA A 350 25.01 -5.79 -16.97
CA ALA A 350 25.25 -4.66 -16.09
C ALA A 350 26.54 -4.79 -15.24
N GLY A 351 27.18 -5.96 -15.23
CA GLY A 351 28.37 -6.21 -14.40
C GLY A 351 28.06 -6.35 -12.92
N LEU A 352 26.82 -6.71 -12.58
CA LEU A 352 26.37 -7.01 -11.22
C LEU A 352 26.72 -8.47 -10.86
N SER A 353 26.98 -8.75 -9.58
CA SER A 353 27.14 -10.11 -9.06
C SER A 353 25.79 -10.78 -8.81
N GLY A 354 25.72 -12.10 -9.01
CA GLY A 354 24.50 -12.92 -8.82
C GLY A 354 23.89 -12.84 -7.42
N ASN A 355 22.59 -13.14 -7.34
CA ASN A 355 21.78 -13.22 -6.11
C ASN A 355 21.81 -11.95 -5.24
N ILE A 356 21.75 -10.76 -5.87
CA ILE A 356 21.91 -9.46 -5.18
C ILE A 356 21.09 -9.38 -3.89
N PHE A 357 19.79 -9.70 -3.96
CA PHE A 357 18.96 -9.75 -2.76
C PHE A 357 18.85 -11.17 -2.24
N GLY A 358 18.68 -12.19 -3.08
CA GLY A 358 18.45 -13.56 -2.63
C GLY A 358 17.07 -13.71 -1.97
N TYR A 359 17.03 -14.28 -0.77
CA TYR A 359 15.80 -14.35 0.06
C TYR A 359 15.53 -13.03 0.79
N LEU A 360 14.33 -12.85 1.36
CA LEU A 360 13.94 -11.64 2.09
C LEU A 360 15.04 -11.25 3.09
N LEU A 361 15.63 -10.07 2.87
CA LEU A 361 16.73 -9.57 3.69
C LEU A 361 16.25 -9.25 5.10
N PRO A 362 17.10 -9.43 6.13
CA PRO A 362 16.83 -8.82 7.42
C PRO A 362 17.04 -7.31 7.34
N ASP A 363 16.32 -6.60 8.20
CA ASP A 363 16.48 -5.18 8.45
C ASP A 363 17.93 -4.84 8.78
N GLY A 364 18.34 -3.63 8.40
CA GLY A 364 19.72 -3.17 8.47
C GLY A 364 20.66 -3.82 7.43
N ARG A 365 20.17 -4.73 6.57
CA ARG A 365 20.93 -5.25 5.42
C ARG A 365 20.41 -4.79 4.06
N GLY A 366 19.42 -3.89 4.03
CA GLY A 366 19.04 -3.19 2.81
C GLY A 366 20.25 -2.45 2.22
N ALA A 367 20.31 -2.36 0.88
CA ALA A 367 21.34 -1.55 0.24
C ALA A 367 21.09 -0.06 0.53
N PRO A 368 22.13 0.78 0.62
CA PRO A 368 21.94 2.22 0.59
C PRO A 368 21.31 2.66 -0.75
N GLY A 369 20.36 3.58 -0.69
CA GLY A 369 19.69 4.23 -1.80
C GLY A 369 19.90 5.74 -1.79
N ILE A 370 19.87 6.37 -2.96
CA ILE A 370 19.72 7.81 -3.12
C ILE A 370 18.27 8.06 -3.50
N TYR A 371 17.58 8.86 -2.71
CA TYR A 371 16.19 9.22 -2.91
C TYR A 371 16.10 10.66 -3.41
N GLU A 372 15.26 10.90 -4.41
CA GLU A 372 14.91 12.22 -4.94
C GLU A 372 13.59 12.65 -4.32
N ASP A 373 13.62 13.75 -3.59
CA ASP A 373 12.44 14.43 -3.10
C ASP A 373 12.08 15.55 -4.09
N ASP A 374 10.94 15.38 -4.75
CA ASP A 374 10.46 16.21 -5.86
C ASP A 374 9.80 17.52 -5.42
N ASP A 375 9.42 17.66 -4.15
CA ASP A 375 8.88 18.91 -3.60
C ASP A 375 9.81 19.57 -2.57
N GLY A 376 10.84 18.85 -2.16
CA GLY A 376 11.89 19.26 -1.24
C GLY A 376 11.41 19.38 0.20
N ASP A 377 10.25 18.79 0.52
CA ASP A 377 9.68 18.70 1.86
C ASP A 377 10.07 17.37 2.53
N PRO A 378 10.92 17.39 3.57
CA PRO A 378 11.35 16.16 4.27
C PRO A 378 10.21 15.40 4.94
N ALA A 379 9.00 15.96 5.02
CA ALA A 379 7.81 15.24 5.46
C ALA A 379 7.22 14.32 4.38
N THR A 380 7.75 14.36 3.15
CA THR A 380 7.34 13.50 2.04
C THR A 380 8.37 12.43 1.74
N GLU A 381 7.90 11.29 1.21
CA GLU A 381 8.78 10.18 0.85
C GLU A 381 9.40 10.43 -0.53
N GLY A 382 10.73 10.45 -0.60
CA GLY A 382 11.46 10.54 -1.86
C GLY A 382 11.37 9.27 -2.70
N ASP A 383 11.62 9.40 -4.01
CA ASP A 383 11.66 8.28 -4.94
C ASP A 383 13.10 7.80 -5.16
N LEU A 384 13.31 6.49 -5.14
CA LEU A 384 14.63 5.89 -5.33
C LEU A 384 15.17 6.19 -6.75
N VAL A 385 16.31 6.87 -6.85
CA VAL A 385 16.95 7.21 -8.14
C VAL A 385 18.27 6.48 -8.37
N ALA A 386 18.94 6.03 -7.30
CA ALA A 386 20.12 5.19 -7.39
C ALA A 386 20.26 4.29 -6.16
N TRP A 387 21.03 3.22 -6.29
CA TRP A 387 21.33 2.32 -5.18
C TRP A 387 22.81 1.92 -5.19
N TRP A 388 23.34 1.52 -4.03
CA TRP A 388 24.73 1.13 -3.88
C TRP A 388 24.87 -0.40 -3.96
N ASP A 389 25.62 -0.89 -4.95
CA ASP A 389 25.79 -2.34 -5.16
C ASP A 389 26.95 -2.96 -4.36
N GLY A 390 27.68 -2.14 -3.58
CA GLY A 390 28.91 -2.53 -2.88
C GLY A 390 30.19 -2.01 -3.52
N SER A 391 30.15 -1.51 -4.76
CA SER A 391 31.30 -0.86 -5.40
C SER A 391 30.95 0.47 -6.07
N ASP A 392 29.75 0.61 -6.60
CA ASP A 392 29.32 1.75 -7.40
C ASP A 392 27.87 2.14 -7.07
N TRP A 393 27.57 3.43 -7.23
CA TRP A 393 26.19 3.90 -7.31
C TRP A 393 25.62 3.48 -8.66
N ARG A 394 24.44 2.88 -8.66
CA ARG A 394 23.78 2.27 -9.83
C ARG A 394 22.43 2.91 -10.06
N TRP A 395 22.11 3.16 -11.33
CA TRP A 395 20.72 3.43 -11.73
C TRP A 395 19.83 2.19 -11.57
N GLY A 396 18.52 2.36 -11.74
CA GLY A 396 17.56 1.25 -11.81
C GLY A 396 17.51 0.54 -13.18
N ASN A 397 16.47 -0.26 -13.36
CA ASN A 397 16.22 -1.12 -14.52
C ASN A 397 16.19 -0.34 -15.85
N GLU A 398 15.58 0.85 -15.88
CA GLU A 398 15.45 1.68 -17.09
C GLU A 398 16.79 2.03 -17.75
N ARG A 399 17.87 2.06 -16.96
CA ARG A 399 19.24 2.32 -17.42
C ARG A 399 20.13 1.09 -17.34
N ASN A 400 19.53 -0.10 -17.29
CA ASN A 400 20.19 -1.40 -17.17
C ASN A 400 21.25 -1.42 -16.06
N PHE A 401 20.93 -0.81 -14.91
CA PHE A 401 21.82 -0.72 -13.76
C PHE A 401 23.22 -0.20 -14.10
N ALA A 402 23.30 0.76 -15.04
CA ALA A 402 24.54 1.44 -15.35
C ALA A 402 25.08 2.18 -14.11
N VAL A 403 26.40 2.31 -14.02
CA VAL A 403 27.05 3.13 -12.99
C VAL A 403 26.64 4.60 -13.15
N VAL A 404 26.29 5.24 -12.05
CA VAL A 404 25.98 6.67 -12.00
C VAL A 404 27.29 7.45 -12.19
N PRO A 405 27.39 8.33 -13.19
CA PRO A 405 28.59 9.13 -13.38
C PRO A 405 28.84 10.08 -12.20
N ASP A 406 30.10 10.30 -11.82
CA ASP A 406 30.49 11.27 -10.79
C ASP A 406 29.90 12.67 -11.02
N SER A 407 29.75 13.08 -12.28
CA SER A 407 29.13 14.36 -12.63
C SER A 407 27.68 14.46 -12.15
N GLN A 408 26.94 13.36 -12.16
CA GLN A 408 25.58 13.29 -11.64
C GLN A 408 25.57 13.23 -10.10
N LEU A 409 26.44 12.41 -9.50
CA LEU A 409 26.60 12.36 -8.04
C LEU A 409 26.93 13.75 -7.48
N ALA A 410 27.77 14.52 -8.18
CA ALA A 410 28.09 15.91 -7.84
C ALA A 410 26.87 16.85 -7.89
N VAL A 411 25.90 16.59 -8.77
CA VAL A 411 24.64 17.36 -8.82
C VAL A 411 23.80 17.07 -7.59
N TRP A 412 23.59 15.80 -7.27
CA TRP A 412 22.81 15.37 -6.11
C TRP A 412 23.43 15.83 -4.79
N ALA A 413 24.75 15.66 -4.64
CA ALA A 413 25.50 16.05 -3.46
C ALA A 413 25.50 17.56 -3.14
N ARG A 414 25.10 18.41 -4.09
CA ARG A 414 24.92 19.86 -3.87
C ARG A 414 23.49 20.24 -3.47
N ARG A 415 22.57 19.29 -3.45
CA ARG A 415 21.16 19.51 -3.14
C ARG A 415 20.69 18.53 -2.07
N PRO A 416 21.38 18.41 -0.91
CA PRO A 416 20.92 17.53 0.14
C PRO A 416 19.50 17.94 0.59
N LEU A 417 18.68 16.95 0.92
CA LEU A 417 17.44 17.16 1.65
C LEU A 417 17.79 17.68 3.05
N SER A 418 16.99 18.63 3.52
CA SER A 418 17.10 19.14 4.88
C SER A 418 16.05 18.44 5.72
N GLU A 419 16.41 17.95 6.91
CA GLU A 419 15.45 17.33 7.84
C GLU A 419 14.49 18.36 8.47
N ASP A 420 14.84 19.66 8.44
CA ASP A 420 14.16 20.70 9.21
C ASP A 420 13.37 21.72 8.36
N GLU A 421 13.63 21.78 7.05
CA GLU A 421 13.04 22.83 6.21
C GLU A 421 12.74 22.36 4.78
N VAL A 422 11.64 22.87 4.23
CA VAL A 422 11.30 22.71 2.82
C VAL A 422 12.26 23.56 1.98
N LEU A 423 12.98 22.92 1.06
CA LEU A 423 13.98 23.56 0.21
C LEU A 423 13.59 23.48 -1.27
N GLU A 424 14.14 24.36 -2.12
CA GLU A 424 13.82 24.36 -3.56
C GLU A 424 14.11 22.98 -4.24
N PRO A 425 13.10 22.30 -4.80
CA PRO A 425 13.26 20.94 -5.32
C PRO A 425 13.97 20.82 -6.69
N PRO A 426 14.46 19.63 -7.07
CA PRO A 426 14.54 18.43 -6.24
C PRO A 426 15.62 18.48 -5.15
N ARG A 427 15.47 17.65 -4.13
CA ARG A 427 16.43 17.40 -3.05
C ARG A 427 16.77 15.92 -2.96
N TYR A 428 17.90 15.60 -2.32
CA TYR A 428 18.42 14.24 -2.29
C TYR A 428 18.88 13.82 -0.91
N GLU A 429 18.53 12.61 -0.53
CA GLU A 429 19.04 11.98 0.69
C GLU A 429 19.62 10.60 0.39
N VAL A 430 20.44 10.11 1.32
CA VAL A 430 20.94 8.75 1.31
C VAL A 430 20.30 8.00 2.47
N GLY A 431 19.51 6.97 2.17
CA GLY A 431 18.80 6.16 3.16
C GLY A 431 18.93 4.67 2.87
N PRO A 432 18.63 3.78 3.83
CA PRO A 432 18.52 2.36 3.53
C PRO A 432 17.29 2.09 2.65
N ILE A 433 17.43 1.17 1.69
CA ILE A 433 16.31 0.61 0.93
C ILE A 433 15.65 -0.45 1.82
N ASP A 434 14.96 -0.01 2.86
CA ASP A 434 14.29 -0.85 3.87
C ASP A 434 13.18 -1.75 3.27
N ASP A 435 12.53 -1.30 2.21
CA ASP A 435 11.49 -2.00 1.47
C ASP A 435 11.93 -3.37 0.88
N VAL A 436 13.25 -3.65 0.75
CA VAL A 436 13.75 -4.99 0.37
C VAL A 436 13.83 -5.95 1.56
N SER A 437 13.60 -5.48 2.78
CA SER A 437 13.52 -6.25 4.03
C SER A 437 12.09 -6.37 4.56
N ALA A 438 11.11 -5.89 3.79
CA ALA A 438 9.70 -5.94 4.13
C ALA A 438 8.83 -6.48 2.98
N LEU A 439 7.65 -6.96 3.34
CA LEU A 439 6.63 -7.42 2.40
C LEU A 439 5.34 -6.65 2.64
N ASN A 440 4.75 -6.11 1.59
CA ASN A 440 3.35 -5.69 1.58
C ASN A 440 2.48 -6.94 1.52
N VAL A 441 1.75 -7.22 2.60
CA VAL A 441 0.90 -8.41 2.71
C VAL A 441 -0.56 -7.97 2.75
N ASP A 442 -1.36 -8.49 1.83
CA ASP A 442 -2.79 -8.26 1.74
C ASP A 442 -3.52 -9.60 1.81
N THR A 443 -4.21 -9.84 2.94
CA THR A 443 -5.03 -11.05 3.15
C THR A 443 -6.45 -10.68 3.53
N PHE A 444 -7.36 -11.64 3.42
CA PHE A 444 -8.79 -11.40 3.59
C PHE A 444 -9.36 -12.43 4.54
N ILE A 445 -9.85 -11.98 5.69
CA ILE A 445 -10.42 -12.86 6.73
C ILE A 445 -11.93 -12.82 6.60
N TYR A 446 -12.53 -13.96 6.32
CA TYR A 446 -13.97 -14.19 6.32
C TYR A 446 -14.44 -14.61 7.71
N ILE A 447 -15.50 -13.97 8.20
CA ILE A 447 -16.26 -14.37 9.39
C ILE A 447 -17.72 -14.54 8.95
N GLY A 448 -18.23 -15.77 8.99
CA GLY A 448 -19.59 -16.06 8.57
C GLY A 448 -20.64 -15.81 9.66
N GLU A 449 -21.89 -16.03 9.31
CA GLU A 449 -23.04 -15.76 10.19
C GLU A 449 -23.16 -16.74 11.36
N ASP A 450 -22.63 -17.96 11.21
CA ASP A 450 -22.73 -19.03 12.21
C ASP A 450 -21.56 -19.00 13.21
N PHE A 451 -20.58 -18.11 13.03
CA PHE A 451 -19.51 -17.91 14.02
C PHE A 451 -20.10 -17.49 15.38
N ASP A 452 -19.68 -18.16 16.45
CA ASP A 452 -20.14 -17.89 17.82
C ASP A 452 -19.13 -17.01 18.58
N PRO A 453 -19.32 -15.67 18.63
CA PRO A 453 -18.43 -14.78 19.38
C PRO A 453 -18.55 -14.94 20.90
N GLU A 454 -19.60 -15.59 21.44
CA GLU A 454 -19.69 -15.87 22.87
C GLU A 454 -18.81 -17.05 23.27
N ALA A 455 -18.77 -18.10 22.41
CA ALA A 455 -17.85 -19.22 22.58
C ALA A 455 -16.40 -18.83 22.27
N HIS A 456 -16.21 -17.90 21.33
CA HIS A 456 -14.91 -17.44 20.85
C HIS A 456 -14.78 -15.91 20.94
N PRO A 457 -14.62 -15.35 22.16
CA PRO A 457 -14.56 -13.90 22.37
C PRO A 457 -13.35 -13.23 21.72
N THR A 458 -12.32 -14.01 21.38
CA THR A 458 -11.11 -13.54 20.70
C THR A 458 -10.81 -14.40 19.48
N ARG A 459 -10.21 -13.80 18.46
CA ARG A 459 -9.69 -14.47 17.27
C ARG A 459 -8.20 -14.17 17.11
N THR A 460 -7.44 -15.19 16.77
CA THR A 460 -5.99 -15.08 16.57
C THR A 460 -5.63 -15.24 15.11
N VAL A 461 -4.79 -14.33 14.60
CA VAL A 461 -4.03 -14.51 13.37
C VAL A 461 -2.60 -14.84 13.79
N ARG A 462 -2.18 -16.08 13.53
CA ARG A 462 -0.84 -16.57 13.81
C ARG A 462 0.05 -16.36 12.59
N TYR A 463 1.20 -15.75 12.78
CA TYR A 463 2.25 -15.60 11.79
C TYR A 463 3.44 -16.48 12.17
N GLU A 464 4.07 -17.10 11.18
CA GLU A 464 5.34 -17.80 11.34
C GLU A 464 6.19 -17.52 10.11
N VAL A 465 7.42 -17.04 10.30
CA VAL A 465 8.38 -16.86 9.21
C VAL A 465 9.39 -17.99 9.25
N THR A 466 9.73 -18.53 8.09
CA THR A 466 10.71 -19.61 7.97
C THR A 466 12.06 -19.01 7.61
N SER A 467 13.03 -19.18 8.51
CA SER A 467 14.40 -18.76 8.24
C SER A 467 15.07 -19.63 7.19
N ILE A 468 16.12 -19.10 6.58
CA ILE A 468 17.06 -19.88 5.80
C ILE A 468 18.49 -19.56 6.23
N ALA A 469 19.23 -20.62 6.55
CA ALA A 469 20.57 -20.50 7.10
C ALA A 469 21.54 -19.80 6.13
N SER A 470 22.35 -18.87 6.65
CA SER A 470 23.32 -18.15 5.84
C SER A 470 24.44 -19.07 5.34
N GLY A 471 24.79 -18.94 4.05
CA GLY A 471 25.87 -19.66 3.39
C GLY A 471 25.56 -21.13 3.08
N THR A 472 24.32 -21.60 3.25
CA THR A 472 23.96 -23.00 2.98
C THR A 472 23.46 -23.24 1.56
N VAL A 473 22.84 -22.23 0.94
CA VAL A 473 22.35 -22.28 -0.45
C VAL A 473 22.54 -20.92 -1.13
N ALA A 474 22.43 -20.90 -2.46
CA ALA A 474 22.42 -19.65 -3.23
C ALA A 474 21.33 -18.69 -2.70
N GLY A 475 21.60 -17.38 -2.68
CA GLY A 475 20.69 -16.36 -2.16
C GLY A 475 20.80 -16.12 -0.65
N THR A 476 21.74 -16.82 0.01
CA THR A 476 21.98 -16.67 1.46
C THR A 476 23.31 -16.01 1.79
N GLU A 477 24.05 -15.61 0.76
CA GLU A 477 25.31 -14.88 0.86
C GLU A 477 25.10 -13.50 1.50
N MET A 478 26.15 -12.96 2.12
CA MET A 478 26.16 -11.57 2.57
C MET A 478 26.16 -10.65 1.35
N PRO A 479 25.25 -9.66 1.28
CA PRO A 479 25.26 -8.70 0.19
C PRO A 479 26.58 -7.93 0.11
N PRO A 480 27.09 -7.60 -1.10
CA PRO A 480 28.39 -6.94 -1.22
C PRO A 480 28.49 -5.60 -0.47
N TRP A 481 27.42 -4.80 -0.42
CA TRP A 481 27.38 -3.53 0.32
C TRP A 481 27.42 -3.67 1.85
N SER A 482 27.19 -4.88 2.37
CA SER A 482 27.23 -5.15 3.82
C SER A 482 28.59 -5.63 4.31
N LEU A 483 29.58 -5.73 3.41
CA LEU A 483 30.94 -6.16 3.75
C LEU A 483 31.77 -4.95 4.19
N ASP A 484 32.60 -5.13 5.22
CA ASP A 484 33.54 -4.10 5.69
C ASP A 484 34.41 -3.56 4.54
N GLY A 485 34.46 -2.23 4.40
CA GLY A 485 35.22 -1.56 3.35
C GLY A 485 34.47 -1.36 2.02
N ASN A 486 33.23 -1.84 1.93
CA ASN A 486 32.33 -1.61 0.80
C ASN A 486 31.24 -0.58 1.14
N GLU A 487 31.49 0.30 2.11
CA GLU A 487 30.57 1.39 2.42
C GLU A 487 30.52 2.39 1.26
N PRO A 488 29.35 2.99 0.95
CA PRO A 488 29.27 4.01 -0.08
C PRO A 488 30.13 5.22 0.28
N THR A 489 30.76 5.83 -0.72
CA THR A 489 31.36 7.15 -0.53
C THR A 489 30.25 8.17 -0.27
N GLU A 490 30.32 8.84 0.88
CA GLU A 490 29.33 9.82 1.36
C GLU A 490 28.99 10.85 0.28
N LEU A 491 27.70 11.09 0.04
CA LEU A 491 27.19 11.95 -1.02
C LEU A 491 27.32 13.44 -0.66
N THR A 492 28.56 13.94 -0.65
CA THR A 492 28.89 15.33 -0.32
C THR A 492 29.57 16.05 -1.49
N ALA A 493 29.41 17.36 -1.56
CA ALA A 493 30.06 18.18 -2.58
C ALA A 493 31.61 18.13 -2.51
N GLU A 494 32.18 17.74 -1.36
CA GLU A 494 33.62 17.53 -1.19
C GLU A 494 34.10 16.23 -1.86
N ASN A 495 33.35 15.14 -1.67
CA ASN A 495 33.68 13.84 -2.26
C ASN A 495 33.39 13.79 -3.77
N TYR A 496 32.41 14.57 -4.23
CA TYR A 496 32.03 14.68 -5.65
C TYR A 496 32.16 16.13 -6.14
N PRO A 497 33.39 16.65 -6.30
CA PRO A 497 33.60 18.02 -6.74
C PRO A 497 33.15 18.20 -8.19
N ARG A 498 32.63 19.38 -8.51
CA ARG A 498 32.34 19.76 -9.90
C ARG A 498 33.65 19.71 -10.71
N SER A 499 33.63 19.09 -11.88
CA SER A 499 34.66 19.31 -12.89
C SER A 499 34.75 20.81 -13.16
N GLY A 500 35.90 21.42 -12.91
CA GLY A 500 36.12 22.88 -12.98
C GLY A 500 35.90 23.53 -14.36
N ASP A 501 35.46 22.76 -15.36
CA ASP A 501 35.16 23.21 -16.71
C ASP A 501 33.66 23.41 -16.98
N ASP A 502 32.77 23.06 -16.04
CA ASP A 502 31.31 23.12 -16.25
C ASP A 502 30.63 24.36 -15.66
N GLU A 503 31.37 25.40 -15.23
CA GLU A 503 30.82 26.64 -14.66
C GLU A 503 29.74 27.31 -15.56
N ASP A 504 29.74 27.01 -16.87
CA ASP A 504 28.78 27.57 -17.83
C ASP A 504 27.51 26.71 -18.05
N PHE A 505 27.42 25.48 -17.52
CA PHE A 505 26.34 24.54 -17.90
C PHE A 505 25.02 24.70 -17.12
N PHE A 506 25.04 25.34 -15.94
CA PHE A 506 23.84 25.45 -15.10
C PHE A 506 22.91 26.64 -15.45
N GLU A 507 23.28 27.48 -16.42
CA GLU A 507 22.42 28.59 -16.89
C GLU A 507 21.70 28.27 -18.23
N GLU A 508 21.98 27.14 -18.89
CA GLU A 508 21.41 26.82 -20.22
C GLU A 508 20.25 25.81 -20.22
N VAL A 509 20.00 25.05 -19.15
CA VAL A 509 19.00 23.95 -19.21
C VAL A 509 17.55 24.41 -18.93
N LEU A 510 17.31 25.61 -18.39
CA LEU A 510 15.94 26.07 -18.06
C LEU A 510 15.52 27.47 -18.57
N GLY A 511 16.26 28.10 -19.50
CA GLY A 511 15.82 29.38 -20.04
C GLY A 511 16.45 29.72 -21.38
N CYS A 512 15.64 30.20 -22.33
CA CYS A 512 16.14 30.80 -23.57
C CYS A 512 17.01 32.03 -23.25
N THR A 513 18.33 31.86 -23.09
CA THR A 513 19.26 32.96 -22.85
C THR A 513 19.93 33.44 -24.14
N TYR A 514 19.94 34.76 -24.25
CA TYR A 514 20.48 35.55 -25.34
C TYR A 514 22.01 35.55 -25.31
N SER A 515 22.66 35.03 -26.36
CA SER A 515 24.12 35.08 -26.51
C SER A 515 24.55 36.46 -27.05
N PRO A 516 25.26 37.31 -26.30
CA PRO A 516 25.73 38.61 -26.77
C PRO A 516 26.98 38.39 -27.63
N GLY A 517 26.77 37.99 -28.89
CA GLY A 517 27.84 37.74 -29.84
C GLY A 517 27.47 36.76 -30.96
N ALA A 518 26.41 35.96 -30.78
CA ALA A 518 25.88 35.14 -31.87
C ALA A 518 25.22 36.05 -32.94
N PRO A 519 25.46 35.80 -34.24
CA PRO A 519 24.74 36.51 -35.29
C PRO A 519 23.23 36.25 -35.12
N PHE A 520 22.49 37.31 -34.85
CA PHE A 520 21.03 37.30 -34.75
C PHE A 520 20.44 36.63 -35.99
N ASP A 521 19.73 35.51 -35.83
CA ASP A 521 19.02 34.86 -36.94
C ASP A 521 17.84 35.76 -37.37
N PRO A 522 17.92 36.45 -38.54
CA PRO A 522 16.86 37.34 -38.97
C PRO A 522 15.60 36.58 -39.42
N LEU A 523 15.64 35.26 -39.57
CA LEU A 523 14.50 34.45 -40.00
C LEU A 523 13.52 34.19 -38.87
N LEU A 524 14.00 34.05 -37.62
CA LEU A 524 13.15 33.71 -36.48
C LEU A 524 12.08 34.77 -36.17
N PRO A 525 12.39 36.08 -36.10
CA PRO A 525 11.37 37.11 -35.92
C PRO A 525 10.40 37.19 -37.11
N GLY A 526 10.90 36.89 -38.33
CA GLY A 526 10.09 36.85 -39.54
C GLY A 526 9.06 35.72 -39.52
N LEU A 527 9.46 34.52 -39.09
CA LEU A 527 8.57 33.38 -38.90
C LEU A 527 7.54 33.62 -37.81
N LEU A 528 7.95 34.22 -36.68
CA LEU A 528 7.04 34.58 -35.59
C LEU A 528 6.03 35.64 -36.03
N ALA A 529 6.46 36.70 -36.70
CA ALA A 529 5.56 37.73 -37.24
C ALA A 529 4.61 37.16 -38.31
N GLY A 530 5.10 36.22 -39.14
CA GLY A 530 4.29 35.49 -40.11
C GLY A 530 3.21 34.63 -39.44
N ALA A 531 3.56 33.89 -38.39
CA ALA A 531 2.63 33.06 -37.63
C ALA A 531 1.55 33.89 -36.91
N ILE A 532 1.94 35.00 -36.28
CA ILE A 532 1.00 35.94 -35.64
C ILE A 532 0.09 36.58 -36.70
N GLY A 533 0.63 36.97 -37.86
CA GLY A 533 -0.14 37.47 -38.99
C GLY A 533 -1.15 36.45 -39.52
N LEU A 534 -0.78 35.17 -39.61
CA LEU A 534 -1.66 34.08 -40.05
C LEU A 534 -2.79 33.83 -39.04
N LEU A 535 -2.51 33.90 -37.74
CA LEU A 535 -3.49 33.77 -36.67
C LEU A 535 -4.48 34.94 -36.66
N ALA A 536 -3.99 36.18 -36.80
CA ALA A 536 -4.84 37.36 -36.92
C ALA A 536 -5.72 37.30 -38.18
N TRP A 537 -5.17 36.83 -39.30
CA TRP A 537 -5.93 36.64 -40.54
C TRP A 537 -6.99 35.54 -40.42
N ARG A 538 -6.69 34.40 -39.79
CA ARG A 538 -7.70 33.36 -39.51
C ARG A 538 -8.86 33.89 -38.66
N ARG A 539 -8.56 34.68 -37.64
CA ARG A 539 -9.57 35.27 -36.74
C ARG A 539 -10.52 36.26 -37.44
N THR A 540 -10.07 36.93 -38.50
CA THR A 540 -10.92 37.85 -39.27
C THR A 540 -11.78 37.17 -40.34
N ARG A 541 -11.53 35.89 -40.67
CA ARG A 541 -12.34 35.10 -41.61
C ARG A 541 -13.44 34.26 -40.96
N THR A 542 -13.34 33.98 -39.67
CA THR A 542 -14.44 33.39 -38.90
C THR A 542 -15.40 34.49 -38.43
N GLY A 543 -16.11 35.10 -39.37
CA GLY A 543 -17.28 35.91 -39.06
C GLY A 543 -18.41 35.01 -38.54
N PRO A 544 -19.33 35.54 -37.72
CA PRO A 544 -20.41 34.75 -37.12
C PRO A 544 -21.28 34.14 -38.21
N SER A 545 -21.35 32.82 -38.24
CA SER A 545 -22.40 32.11 -38.97
C SER A 545 -23.73 32.39 -38.28
N ASN A 546 -24.55 33.24 -38.91
CA ASN A 546 -25.97 33.33 -38.55
C ASN A 546 -26.66 32.02 -38.98
N GLY A 547 -27.09 31.26 -37.97
CA GLY A 547 -27.92 30.06 -38.07
C GLY A 547 -28.44 29.72 -36.69
#